data_AF-A0A921RCY5-F1
#
_entry.id   AF-A0A921RCY5-F1
#
_cell.length_a   1.000
_cell.length_b   1.000
_cell.length_c   1.000
_cell.angle_alpha   90.00
_cell.angle_beta   90.00
_cell.angle_gamma   90.00
#
_symmetry.space_group_name_H-M   'P 1'
#
loop_
_entity.id
_entity.type
_entity.pdbx_description
1 polymer ?
#
loop_
_entity_poly.entity_id
_entity_poly.type
_entity_poly.pdbx_seq_one_letter_code
_entity_poly.pdbx_strand_id
1 'polypeptide(L)'
;MDMECLFQPNEFLNDQVINENIMLLRAQDYLKLRAYGKVLLENSLISSILKRDCDDKIKMEDLYPTHDKNEIRTIEKRVLSYLDHDMTLKVR
;
A
#
# COMPACT_ATOMS: atom_id res chain seq x y z
N MET A 1 -20.82 7.25 -1.27
CA MET A 1 -19.55 7.27 -2.01
C MET A 1 -19.63 8.39 -3.01
N ASP A 2 -18.65 9.28 -3.01
CA ASP A 2 -18.56 10.34 -4.02
C ASP A 2 -17.91 9.76 -5.28
N MET A 3 -18.74 9.38 -6.24
CA MET A 3 -18.36 8.78 -7.52
C MET A 3 -18.57 9.74 -8.70
N GLU A 4 -18.87 11.02 -8.44
CA GLU A 4 -19.20 11.99 -9.48
C GLU A 4 -18.03 12.18 -10.46
N CYS A 5 -16.79 12.13 -9.94
CA CYS A 5 -15.56 12.19 -10.74
C CYS A 5 -15.42 11.08 -11.80
N LEU A 6 -16.17 9.97 -11.72
CA LEU A 6 -16.18 8.93 -12.75
C LEU A 6 -16.98 9.33 -14.00
N PHE A 7 -17.90 10.27 -13.86
CA PHE A 7 -18.81 10.69 -14.93
C PHE A 7 -18.40 12.03 -15.57
N GLN A 8 -17.39 12.70 -15.01
CA GLN A 8 -16.87 13.97 -15.50
C GLN A 8 -15.53 13.74 -16.24
N PRO A 9 -15.47 13.91 -17.58
CA PRO A 9 -14.31 13.50 -18.38
C PRO A 9 -12.97 14.19 -18.04
N ASN A 10 -13.04 15.36 -17.40
CA ASN A 10 -11.87 16.20 -17.10
C ASN A 10 -11.63 16.34 -15.59
N GLU A 11 -12.32 15.56 -14.77
CA GLU A 11 -12.16 15.60 -13.32
C GLU A 11 -11.10 14.60 -12.86
N PHE A 12 -10.35 14.95 -11.83
CA PHE A 12 -9.41 14.02 -11.21
C PHE A 12 -10.18 12.98 -10.41
N LEU A 13 -9.76 11.71 -10.52
CA LEU A 13 -10.27 10.67 -9.64
C LEU A 13 -9.88 10.97 -8.20
N ASN A 14 -10.88 11.04 -7.33
CA ASN A 14 -10.62 11.22 -5.91
C ASN A 14 -10.03 9.95 -5.28
N ASP A 15 -9.38 10.11 -4.13
CA ASP A 15 -8.74 9.00 -3.41
C ASP A 15 -9.72 7.89 -3.03
N GLN A 16 -10.97 8.24 -2.73
CA GLN A 16 -11.98 7.26 -2.36
C GLN A 16 -12.28 6.30 -3.52
N VAL A 17 -12.54 6.83 -4.72
CA VAL A 17 -12.81 6.03 -5.92
C VAL A 17 -11.60 5.16 -6.28
N ILE A 18 -10.38 5.70 -6.19
CA ILE A 18 -9.15 4.94 -6.43
C ILE A 18 -9.03 3.79 -5.42
N ASN A 19 -9.26 4.05 -4.14
CA ASN A 19 -9.14 3.06 -3.07
C ASN A 19 -10.17 1.93 -3.20
N GLU A 20 -11.42 2.27 -3.53
CA GLU A 20 -12.47 1.28 -3.79
C GLU A 20 -12.09 0.40 -5.00
N ASN A 21 -11.56 1.01 -6.08
CA ASN A 21 -11.12 0.24 -7.24
C ASN A 21 -9.98 -0.73 -6.89
N ILE A 22 -8.99 -0.28 -6.11
CA ILE A 22 -7.89 -1.12 -5.61
C ILE A 22 -8.43 -2.26 -4.74
N MET A 23 -9.44 -2.01 -3.90
CA MET A 23 -10.09 -3.04 -3.11
C MET A 23 -10.75 -4.11 -3.98
N LEU A 24 -11.46 -3.69 -5.04
CA LEU A 24 -12.06 -4.62 -5.99
C LEU A 24 -11.00 -5.48 -6.69
N LEU A 25 -9.87 -4.89 -7.10
CA LEU A 25 -8.75 -5.63 -7.68
C LEU A 25 -8.13 -6.64 -6.69
N ARG A 26 -7.95 -6.25 -5.42
CA ARG A 26 -7.41 -7.14 -4.37
C ARG A 26 -8.28 -8.37 -4.10
N ALA A 27 -9.60 -8.25 -4.30
CA ALA A 27 -10.56 -9.34 -4.12
C ALA A 27 -10.47 -10.40 -5.24
N GLN A 28 -9.82 -10.08 -6.36
CA GLN A 28 -9.66 -10.99 -7.50
C GLN A 28 -8.28 -11.67 -7.45
N ASP A 29 -8.22 -12.91 -6.98
CA ASP A 29 -6.95 -13.63 -6.82
C ASP A 29 -6.13 -13.74 -8.11
N TYR A 30 -6.78 -13.96 -9.25
CA TYR A 30 -6.11 -14.06 -10.55
C TYR A 30 -5.47 -12.74 -11.00
N LEU A 31 -6.00 -11.58 -10.58
CA LEU A 31 -5.42 -10.27 -10.89
C LEU A 31 -4.16 -9.96 -10.07
N LYS A 32 -3.96 -10.67 -8.96
CA LYS A 32 -2.77 -10.54 -8.13
C LYS A 32 -1.59 -11.38 -8.64
N LEU A 33 -1.81 -12.32 -9.56
CA LEU A 33 -0.76 -13.21 -10.06
C LEU A 33 0.03 -12.56 -11.20
N ARG A 34 1.36 -12.72 -11.17
CA ARG A 34 2.32 -12.33 -12.21
C ARG A 34 3.17 -13.54 -12.60
N ALA A 35 3.79 -13.50 -13.78
CA ALA A 35 4.61 -14.61 -14.29
C ALA A 35 5.72 -15.09 -13.32
N TYR A 36 6.22 -14.18 -12.47
CA TYR A 36 7.28 -14.45 -11.51
C TYR A 36 6.91 -14.08 -10.06
N GLY A 37 5.62 -13.91 -9.74
CA GLY A 37 5.26 -13.51 -8.39
C GLY A 37 3.82 -13.10 -8.14
N LYS A 38 3.59 -12.46 -7.00
CA LYS A 38 2.31 -11.83 -6.65
C LYS A 38 2.50 -10.33 -6.56
N VAL A 39 1.58 -9.55 -7.13
CA VAL A 39 1.58 -8.10 -6.93
C VAL A 39 0.92 -7.77 -5.59
N LEU A 40 1.59 -6.96 -4.79
CA LEU A 40 0.96 -6.26 -3.70
C LEU A 40 0.40 -4.94 -4.23
N LEU A 41 -0.92 -4.77 -4.14
CA LEU A 41 -1.57 -3.51 -4.46
C LEU A 41 -1.72 -2.74 -3.18
N GLU A 42 -1.18 -1.54 -3.08
CA GLU A 42 -1.35 -0.62 -1.94
C GLU A 42 -2.43 0.42 -2.21
N ASN A 43 -2.98 1.04 -1.18
CA ASN A 43 -4.00 2.10 -1.34
C ASN A 43 -3.35 3.46 -1.67
N SER A 44 -4.15 4.46 -2.04
CA SER A 44 -3.66 5.79 -2.45
C SER A 44 -2.92 6.53 -1.33
N LEU A 45 -3.24 6.24 -0.07
CA LEU A 45 -2.60 6.85 1.11
C LEU A 45 -1.12 6.48 1.24
N ILE A 46 -0.67 5.36 0.62
CA ILE A 46 0.70 4.88 0.80
C ILE A 46 1.73 5.88 0.28
N SER A 47 1.42 6.60 -0.79
CA SER A 47 2.32 7.60 -1.38
C SER A 47 2.63 8.73 -0.39
N SER A 48 1.61 9.21 0.31
CA SER A 48 1.75 10.23 1.34
C SER A 48 2.52 9.71 2.55
N ILE A 49 2.29 8.46 2.94
CA ILE A 49 3.03 7.83 4.04
C ILE A 49 4.51 7.68 3.67
N LEU A 50 4.84 7.18 2.49
CA LEU A 50 6.23 7.02 2.04
C LEU A 50 6.96 8.35 1.95
N LYS A 51 6.31 9.41 1.47
CA LYS A 51 6.89 10.76 1.44
C LYS A 51 7.18 11.28 2.85
N ARG A 52 6.23 11.13 3.77
CA ARG A 52 6.38 11.54 5.17
C ARG A 52 7.50 10.75 5.86
N ASP A 53 7.53 9.44 5.64
CA ASP A 53 8.50 8.53 6.25
C ASP A 53 9.94 8.76 5.71
N CYS A 54 10.09 9.44 4.58
CA CYS A 54 11.37 9.83 3.98
C CYS A 54 11.82 11.25 4.38
N ASP A 55 11.04 12.00 5.16
CA ASP A 55 11.42 13.34 5.62
C ASP A 55 12.34 13.25 6.85
N ASP A 56 13.62 13.61 6.68
CA ASP A 56 14.65 13.58 7.73
C ASP A 56 14.28 14.40 8.98
N LYS A 57 13.33 15.34 8.87
CA LYS A 57 12.84 16.14 10.00
C LYS A 57 11.89 15.37 10.90
N ILE A 58 11.34 14.26 10.42
CA ILE A 58 10.33 13.47 11.12
C ILE A 58 10.99 12.24 11.74
N LYS A 59 10.90 12.13 13.07
CA LYS A 59 11.42 10.96 13.79
C LYS A 59 10.44 9.80 13.68
N MET A 60 10.95 8.65 13.26
CA MET A 60 10.14 7.44 13.10
C MET A 60 9.58 6.93 14.43
N GLU A 61 10.29 7.17 15.53
CA GLU A 61 9.86 6.80 16.88
C GLU A 61 8.58 7.53 17.29
N ASP A 62 8.38 8.77 16.80
CA ASP A 62 7.20 9.58 17.09
C ASP A 62 5.99 9.16 16.23
N LEU A 63 6.23 8.72 14.98
CA LEU A 63 5.19 8.26 14.07
C LEU A 63 4.70 6.84 14.36
N TYR A 64 5.61 5.99 14.83
CA TYR A 64 5.37 4.58 15.10
C TYR A 64 5.79 4.24 16.53
N PRO A 65 5.11 4.83 17.54
CA PRO A 65 5.42 4.56 18.94
C PRO A 65 5.21 3.07 19.21
N THR A 66 6.22 2.43 19.80
CA THR A 66 6.15 1.02 20.17
C THR A 66 5.66 0.93 21.60
N HIS A 67 4.47 0.34 21.81
CA HIS A 67 3.91 0.15 23.15
C HIS A 67 4.41 -1.15 23.81
N ASP A 68 4.85 -2.12 23.02
CA ASP A 68 5.49 -3.36 23.46
C ASP A 68 6.75 -3.63 22.62
N LYS A 69 7.85 -4.04 23.25
CA LYS A 69 9.11 -4.40 22.57
C LYS A 69 8.99 -5.70 21.77
N ASN A 70 7.98 -6.51 22.05
CA ASN A 70 7.72 -7.76 21.36
C ASN A 70 6.76 -7.60 20.17
N GLU A 71 6.14 -6.45 20.00
CA GLU A 71 5.27 -6.18 18.85
C GLU A 71 6.08 -5.67 17.65
N ILE A 72 5.91 -6.35 16.52
CA ILE A 72 6.45 -5.92 15.23
C ILE A 72 5.83 -4.56 14.88
N ARG A 73 6.68 -3.56 14.61
CA ARG A 73 6.24 -2.20 14.27
C ARG A 73 5.39 -2.23 13.00
N THR A 74 4.45 -1.31 12.87
CA THR A 74 3.59 -1.19 11.67
C THR A 74 4.42 -1.08 10.39
N ILE A 75 5.54 -0.37 10.44
CA ILE A 75 6.48 -0.28 9.30
C ILE A 75 7.15 -1.61 8.98
N GLU A 76 7.57 -2.38 9.99
CA GLU A 76 8.18 -3.69 9.79
C GLU A 76 7.19 -4.69 9.21
N LYS A 77 5.93 -4.71 9.69
CA LYS A 77 4.85 -5.52 9.11
C LYS A 77 4.66 -5.22 7.62
N ARG A 78 4.73 -3.94 7.24
CA ARG A 78 4.61 -3.51 5.84
C ARG A 78 5.81 -3.96 5.01
N VAL A 79 7.02 -3.77 5.52
CA VAL A 79 8.25 -4.24 4.84
C VAL A 79 8.22 -5.76 4.63
N LEU A 80 7.80 -6.53 5.65
CA LEU A 80 7.61 -7.97 5.52
C LEU A 80 6.58 -8.33 4.44
N SER A 81 5.49 -7.57 4.33
CA SER A 81 4.51 -7.74 3.26
C SER A 81 5.12 -7.49 1.88
N TYR A 82 5.96 -6.45 1.72
CA TYR A 82 6.67 -6.23 0.45
C TYR A 82 7.60 -7.40 0.11
N LEU A 83 8.37 -7.87 1.09
CA LEU A 83 9.28 -9.00 0.89
C LEU A 83 8.54 -10.29 0.48
N ASP A 84 7.42 -10.61 1.11
CA ASP A 84 6.61 -11.80 0.76
C ASP A 84 6.09 -11.77 -0.69
N HIS A 85 5.78 -10.58 -1.20
CA HIS A 85 5.21 -10.41 -2.54
C HIS A 85 6.28 -10.25 -3.63
N ASP A 86 7.35 -9.49 -3.35
CA ASP A 86 8.41 -9.14 -4.30
C ASP A 86 9.51 -10.23 -4.38
N MET A 87 9.78 -10.96 -3.28
CA MET A 87 10.79 -12.04 -3.24
C MET A 87 10.23 -13.41 -3.63
N THR A 88 9.39 -13.45 -4.66
CA THR A 88 9.22 -14.65 -5.48
C THR A 88 10.36 -14.80 -6.51
N LEU A 89 11.54 -14.26 -6.18
CA LEU A 89 12.81 -14.82 -6.62
C LEU A 89 12.87 -16.29 -6.17
N LYS A 90 12.28 -17.17 -6.99
CA LYS A 90 12.70 -18.56 -7.06
C LYS A 90 14.16 -18.51 -7.47
N VAL A 91 15.05 -18.52 -6.48
CA VAL A 91 16.43 -18.95 -6.67
C VAL A 91 16.33 -20.33 -7.33
N ARG A 92 16.64 -20.38 -8.62
CA ARG A 92 16.85 -21.63 -9.36
C ARG A 92 18.27 -22.10 -9.08
#